data_AF-A0A235IVC1-F1
#
_entry.id   AF-A0A235IVC1-F1
#
_cell.length_a   1.000
_cell.length_b   1.000
_cell.length_c   1.000
_cell.angle_alpha   90.00
_cell.angle_beta   90.00
_cell.angle_gamma   90.00
#
_symmetry.space_group_name_H-M   'P 1'
#
loop_
_entity.id
_entity.type
_entity.pdbx_description
1 polymer ?
#
loop_
_entity_poly.entity_id
_entity_poly.type
_entity_poly.pdbx_seq_one_letter_code
_entity_poly.pdbx_strand_id
1 'polypeptide(L)'
;MLNSKQAEAKIQLLQTLNQSISKTTELNAVLTATLRIVCESINWDYGEVWIPEQDGTILELSPAWYVNPARSIEQVSDLQKFRFCSEAFILSPGVGLPGRVWSSQQPEWILDVSAHSENYFLRHYIAKAFGIKTGLGVPILAKAQVIAVLVFFRSEICEQDPQVIELVMAAAAQVALKNCF
;
A
#
# COMPACT_ATOMS: atom_id res chain seq x y z
N MET A 1 6.27 23.19 -17.19
CA MET A 1 7.39 22.26 -16.93
C MET A 1 7.06 21.23 -15.83
N LEU A 2 6.51 21.61 -14.68
CA LEU A 2 6.17 20.67 -13.59
C LEU A 2 5.16 19.58 -14.01
N ASN A 3 4.08 19.95 -14.73
CA ASN A 3 3.11 18.97 -15.26
C ASN A 3 3.70 17.97 -16.27
N SER A 4 4.74 18.35 -17.03
CA SER A 4 5.39 17.44 -18.00
C SER A 4 6.19 16.36 -17.27
N LYS A 5 6.98 16.76 -16.27
CA LYS A 5 7.76 15.82 -15.46
C LYS A 5 6.87 14.83 -14.70
N GLN A 6 5.73 15.30 -14.18
CA GLN A 6 4.75 14.44 -13.50
C GLN A 6 4.10 13.46 -14.47
N ALA A 7 3.68 13.94 -15.65
CA ALA A 7 3.11 13.08 -16.69
C ALA A 7 4.13 12.02 -17.16
N GLU A 8 5.40 12.41 -17.34
CA GLU A 8 6.49 11.50 -17.70
C GLU A 8 6.73 10.45 -16.61
N ALA A 9 6.79 10.84 -15.34
CA ALA A 9 6.96 9.91 -14.22
C ALA A 9 5.81 8.90 -14.14
N LYS A 10 4.56 9.37 -14.32
CA LYS A 10 3.37 8.51 -14.37
C LYS A 10 3.43 7.54 -15.54
N ILE A 11 3.78 8.01 -16.73
CA ILE A 11 3.91 7.15 -17.92
C ILE A 11 4.99 6.09 -17.70
N GLN A 12 6.16 6.47 -17.19
CA GLN A 12 7.26 5.56 -16.89
C GLN A 12 6.84 4.48 -15.90
N LEU A 13 6.21 4.88 -14.79
CA LEU A 13 5.69 3.95 -13.78
C LEU A 13 4.75 2.91 -14.42
N LEU A 14 3.73 3.39 -15.16
CA LEU A 14 2.74 2.51 -15.76
C LEU A 14 3.36 1.59 -16.82
N GLN A 15 4.35 2.05 -17.58
CA GLN A 15 5.08 1.21 -18.53
C GLN A 15 5.86 0.11 -17.81
N THR A 16 6.61 0.46 -16.76
CA THR A 16 7.38 -0.50 -15.96
C THR A 16 6.48 -1.52 -15.28
N LEU A 17 5.35 -1.08 -14.70
CA LEU A 17 4.35 -1.96 -14.12
C LEU A 17 3.83 -2.93 -15.17
N ASN A 18 3.32 -2.46 -16.32
CA ASN A 18 2.80 -3.31 -17.39
C ASN A 18 3.79 -4.40 -17.81
N GLN A 19 5.06 -4.04 -17.99
CA GLN A 19 6.12 -4.96 -18.39
C GLN A 19 6.47 -5.97 -17.30
N SER A 20 6.41 -5.57 -16.03
CA SER A 20 6.71 -6.47 -14.91
C SER A 20 5.57 -7.46 -14.67
N ILE A 21 4.33 -6.97 -14.64
CA ILE A 21 3.18 -7.79 -14.27
C ILE A 21 2.69 -8.64 -15.45
N SER A 22 3.08 -8.37 -16.71
CA SER A 22 2.78 -9.24 -17.86
C SER A 22 3.54 -10.56 -17.91
N LYS A 23 4.57 -10.70 -17.08
CA LYS A 23 5.41 -11.90 -17.06
C LYS A 23 4.86 -13.01 -16.17
N THR A 24 3.78 -12.76 -15.44
CA THR A 24 3.18 -13.70 -14.50
C THR A 24 1.65 -13.56 -14.49
N THR A 25 0.98 -14.66 -14.18
CA THR A 25 -0.47 -14.70 -13.92
C THR A 25 -0.78 -14.91 -12.44
N GLU A 26 0.25 -15.05 -11.59
CA GLU A 26 0.08 -15.26 -10.16
C GLU A 26 -0.18 -13.92 -9.45
N LEU A 27 -1.32 -13.81 -8.78
CA LEU A 27 -1.76 -12.57 -8.12
C LEU A 27 -0.72 -12.04 -7.12
N ASN A 28 -0.17 -12.90 -6.26
CA ASN A 28 0.82 -12.49 -5.26
C ASN A 28 2.11 -11.95 -5.89
N ALA A 29 2.54 -12.52 -7.02
CA ALA A 29 3.69 -12.04 -7.76
C ALA A 29 3.42 -10.67 -8.40
N VAL A 30 2.21 -10.45 -8.95
CA VAL A 30 1.75 -9.15 -9.47
C VAL A 30 1.73 -8.09 -8.36
N LEU A 31 1.15 -8.42 -7.20
CA LEU A 31 1.05 -7.50 -6.07
C LEU A 31 2.43 -7.13 -5.52
N THR A 32 3.30 -8.12 -5.29
CA THR A 32 4.68 -7.90 -4.82
C THR A 32 5.47 -7.02 -5.80
N ALA A 33 5.36 -7.29 -7.10
CA ALA A 33 6.00 -6.46 -8.13
C ALA A 33 5.46 -5.02 -8.13
N THR A 34 4.15 -4.86 -7.93
CA THR A 34 3.51 -3.53 -7.84
C THR A 34 4.02 -2.76 -6.65
N LEU A 35 4.04 -3.37 -5.46
CA LEU A 35 4.55 -2.75 -4.24
C LEU A 35 5.99 -2.29 -4.41
N ARG A 36 6.86 -3.15 -4.95
CA ARG A 36 8.25 -2.81 -5.26
C ARG A 36 8.35 -1.58 -6.15
N ILE A 37 7.72 -1.62 -7.31
CA ILE A 37 7.81 -0.57 -8.32
C ILE A 37 7.27 0.76 -7.77
N VAL A 38 6.16 0.72 -7.03
CA VAL A 38 5.61 1.91 -6.37
C VAL A 38 6.58 2.43 -5.33
N CYS A 39 6.98 1.62 -4.32
CA CYS A 39 7.88 2.05 -3.25
C CYS A 39 9.18 2.66 -3.78
N GLU A 40 9.79 2.06 -4.80
CA GLU A 40 10.99 2.58 -5.46
C GLU A 40 10.72 3.92 -6.16
N SER A 41 9.56 4.09 -6.79
CA SER A 41 9.21 5.30 -7.55
C SER A 41 8.85 6.50 -6.66
N ILE A 42 8.15 6.25 -5.54
CA ILE A 42 7.77 7.31 -4.59
C ILE A 42 8.76 7.47 -3.44
N ASN A 43 9.80 6.62 -3.38
CA ASN A 43 10.81 6.55 -2.31
C ASN A 43 10.19 6.28 -0.92
N TRP A 44 9.27 5.31 -0.85
CA TRP A 44 8.67 4.85 0.40
C TRP A 44 9.36 3.60 0.92
N ASP A 45 9.20 3.34 2.22
CA ASP A 45 10.05 2.40 2.95
C ASP A 45 9.50 0.98 2.87
N TYR A 46 8.17 0.87 2.87
CA TYR A 46 7.46 -0.38 3.01
C TYR A 46 6.12 -0.35 2.28
N GLY A 47 5.71 -1.50 1.74
CA GLY A 47 4.38 -1.73 1.18
C GLY A 47 3.84 -3.11 1.56
N GLU A 48 2.52 -3.19 1.74
CA GLU A 48 1.77 -4.43 2.02
C GLU A 48 0.41 -4.40 1.31
N VAL A 49 -0.25 -5.55 1.23
CA VAL A 49 -1.60 -5.66 0.65
C VAL A 49 -2.55 -6.33 1.62
N TRP A 50 -3.76 -5.79 1.73
CA TRP A 50 -4.89 -6.39 2.43
C TRP A 50 -5.93 -6.85 1.41
N ILE A 51 -6.46 -8.06 1.56
CA ILE A 51 -7.39 -8.67 0.60
C ILE A 51 -8.69 -9.04 1.34
N PRO A 52 -9.87 -8.67 0.81
CA PRO A 52 -11.14 -9.16 1.35
C PRO A 52 -11.25 -10.67 1.27
N GLU A 53 -11.74 -11.31 2.34
CA GLU A 53 -12.16 -12.71 2.26
C GLU A 53 -13.36 -12.91 1.32
N GLN A 54 -13.62 -14.16 0.95
CA GLN A 54 -14.70 -14.52 0.01
C GLN A 54 -16.10 -14.08 0.47
N ASP A 55 -16.33 -14.05 1.79
CA ASP A 55 -17.61 -13.62 2.36
C ASP A 55 -17.73 -12.10 2.50
N GLY A 56 -16.64 -11.36 2.25
CA GLY A 56 -16.59 -9.90 2.31
C GLY A 56 -16.74 -9.33 3.73
N THR A 57 -16.45 -10.11 4.77
CA THR A 57 -16.62 -9.67 6.17
C THR A 57 -15.36 -9.10 6.80
N ILE A 58 -14.18 -9.54 6.36
CA ILE A 58 -12.89 -9.09 6.88
C ILE A 58 -11.86 -8.91 5.75
N LEU A 59 -10.82 -8.15 6.06
CA LEU A 59 -9.56 -8.10 5.31
C LEU A 59 -8.51 -8.96 6.01
N GLU A 60 -7.81 -9.76 5.22
CA GLU A 60 -6.61 -10.47 5.64
C GLU A 60 -5.36 -9.85 5.02
N LEU A 61 -4.25 -9.98 5.73
CA LEU A 61 -2.96 -9.50 5.26
C LEU A 61 -2.38 -10.49 4.23
N SER A 62 -2.24 -10.06 2.98
CA SER A 62 -1.66 -10.85 1.89
C SER A 62 -0.19 -11.20 2.19
N PRO A 63 0.32 -12.36 1.71
CA PRO A 63 1.75 -12.66 1.73
C PRO A 63 2.58 -11.71 0.82
N ALA A 64 1.95 -10.89 -0.02
CA ALA A 64 2.63 -9.88 -0.80
C ALA A 64 3.01 -8.66 0.06
N TRP A 65 4.31 -8.39 0.15
CA TRP A 65 4.87 -7.21 0.82
C TRP A 65 6.21 -6.84 0.18
N TYR A 66 6.70 -5.64 0.48
CA TYR A 66 8.00 -5.17 0.02
C TYR A 66 8.63 -4.22 1.04
N VAL A 67 9.93 -4.33 1.24
CA VAL A 67 10.77 -3.35 1.95
C VAL A 67 11.78 -2.78 0.97
N ASN A 68 11.91 -1.46 0.98
CA ASN A 68 12.87 -0.76 0.13
C ASN A 68 14.31 -0.99 0.61
N PRO A 69 15.17 -1.62 -0.21
CA PRO A 69 16.54 -1.95 0.19
C PRO A 69 17.47 -0.73 0.25
N ALA A 70 17.00 0.46 -0.16
CA ALA A 70 17.73 1.71 0.02
C ALA A 70 17.75 2.21 1.48
N ARG A 71 17.06 1.52 2.40
CA ARG A 71 17.04 1.81 3.84
C ARG A 71 18.19 1.14 4.58
N SER A 72 18.49 1.63 5.78
CA SER A 72 19.54 1.03 6.61
C SER A 72 19.17 -0.39 7.02
N ILE A 73 20.17 -1.21 7.38
CA ILE A 73 19.94 -2.60 7.79
C ILE A 73 19.00 -2.67 9.01
N GLU A 74 19.13 -1.74 9.94
CA GLU A 74 18.29 -1.62 11.13
C GLU A 74 16.84 -1.29 10.75
N GLN A 75 16.65 -0.30 9.87
CA GLN A 75 15.32 0.05 9.37
C GLN A 75 14.66 -1.13 8.64
N VAL A 76 15.39 -1.81 7.77
CA VAL A 76 14.88 -3.02 7.09
C VAL A 76 14.44 -4.08 8.10
N SER A 77 15.24 -4.32 9.14
CA SER A 77 14.90 -5.27 10.20
C SER A 77 13.64 -4.86 10.98
N ASP A 78 13.46 -3.58 11.29
CA ASP A 78 12.30 -3.10 12.03
C ASP A 78 11.01 -3.16 11.17
N LEU A 79 11.11 -2.86 9.87
CA LEU A 79 9.99 -3.04 8.94
C LEU A 79 9.57 -4.51 8.79
N GLN A 80 10.53 -5.43 8.82
CA GLN A 80 10.26 -6.87 8.82
C GLN A 80 9.54 -7.33 10.11
N LYS A 81 9.94 -6.79 11.28
CA LYS A 81 9.25 -7.07 12.54
C LYS A 81 7.84 -6.48 12.55
N PHE A 82 7.67 -5.25 12.04
CA PHE A 82 6.36 -4.64 11.86
C PHE A 82 5.44 -5.51 11.00
N ARG A 83 5.96 -6.04 9.87
CA ARG A 83 5.24 -7.00 9.02
C ARG A 83 4.84 -8.24 9.80
N PHE A 84 5.79 -8.88 10.47
CA PHE A 84 5.55 -10.10 11.24
C PHE A 84 4.44 -9.92 12.29
N CYS A 85 4.48 -8.81 13.05
CA CYS A 85 3.41 -8.53 14.01
C CYS A 85 2.06 -8.21 13.33
N SER A 86 2.09 -7.62 12.13
CA SER A 86 0.86 -7.30 11.38
C SER A 86 0.10 -8.53 10.91
N GLU A 87 0.74 -9.70 10.80
CA GLU A 87 0.10 -10.96 10.38
C GLU A 87 -0.91 -11.50 11.40
N ALA A 88 -0.86 -11.04 12.66
CA ALA A 88 -1.84 -11.41 13.68
C ALA A 88 -3.17 -10.64 13.59
N PHE A 89 -3.28 -9.67 12.66
CA PHE A 89 -4.45 -8.80 12.55
C PHE A 89 -5.35 -9.21 11.38
N ILE A 90 -6.65 -9.23 11.67
CA ILE A 90 -7.73 -9.19 10.68
C ILE A 90 -8.49 -7.89 10.87
N LEU A 91 -8.99 -7.29 9.78
CA LEU A 91 -9.61 -5.96 9.83
C LEU A 91 -11.03 -5.99 9.26
N SER A 92 -12.01 -5.57 10.06
CA SER A 92 -13.38 -5.38 9.59
C SER A 92 -13.52 -4.11 8.73
N PRO A 93 -14.59 -3.99 7.93
CA PRO A 93 -14.92 -2.75 7.23
C PRO A 93 -14.90 -1.54 8.16
N GLY A 94 -14.26 -0.45 7.74
CA GLY A 94 -14.14 0.79 8.50
C GLY A 94 -13.11 0.77 9.64
N VAL A 95 -12.49 -0.39 9.94
CA VAL A 95 -11.53 -0.52 11.05
C VAL A 95 -10.09 -0.35 10.57
N GLY A 96 -9.38 0.60 11.19
CA GLY A 96 -8.03 0.97 10.80
C GLY A 96 -7.95 1.55 9.38
N LEU A 97 -6.74 1.88 8.94
CA LEU A 97 -6.50 2.45 7.61
C LEU A 97 -7.02 1.54 6.47
N PRO A 98 -6.69 0.23 6.42
CA PRO A 98 -7.13 -0.62 5.32
C PRO A 98 -8.65 -0.80 5.28
N GLY A 99 -9.30 -0.97 6.45
CA GLY A 99 -10.75 -1.13 6.54
C GLY A 99 -11.51 0.13 6.12
N ARG A 100 -11.00 1.34 6.46
CA ARG A 100 -11.61 2.59 6.01
C ARG A 100 -11.47 2.80 4.50
N VAL A 101 -10.31 2.49 3.93
CA VAL A 101 -10.11 2.54 2.47
C VAL A 101 -11.04 1.54 1.78
N TRP A 102 -11.19 0.34 2.34
CA TRP A 102 -12.12 -0.66 1.83
C TRP A 102 -13.57 -0.16 1.81
N SER A 103 -14.06 0.40 2.91
CA SER A 103 -15.44 0.88 3.02
C SER A 103 -15.70 2.13 2.17
N SER A 104 -14.76 3.07 2.12
CA SER A 104 -14.92 4.33 1.40
C SER A 104 -14.65 4.22 -0.10
N GLN A 105 -13.88 3.21 -0.52
CA GLN A 105 -13.33 3.08 -1.87
C GLN A 105 -12.47 4.29 -2.30
N GLN A 106 -11.95 5.05 -1.33
CA GLN A 106 -11.11 6.22 -1.55
C GLN A 106 -9.73 6.03 -0.93
N PRO A 107 -8.67 6.66 -1.48
CA PRO A 107 -7.37 6.66 -0.83
C PRO A 107 -7.43 7.45 0.49
N GLU A 108 -6.62 7.04 1.46
CA GLU A 108 -6.51 7.72 2.76
C GLU A 108 -5.04 7.90 3.14
N TRP A 109 -4.69 9.12 3.56
CA TRP A 109 -3.37 9.47 4.05
C TRP A 109 -3.43 9.74 5.56
N ILE A 110 -2.46 9.22 6.31
CA ILE A 110 -2.31 9.47 7.75
C ILE A 110 -0.90 10.01 7.99
N LEU A 111 -0.83 11.21 8.55
CA LEU A 111 0.43 11.93 8.79
C LEU A 111 1.35 11.22 9.79
N ASP A 112 0.78 10.74 10.91
CA ASP A 112 1.52 9.95 11.91
C ASP A 112 0.63 8.86 12.53
N VAL A 113 0.68 7.65 11.98
CA VAL A 113 -0.05 6.47 12.46
C VAL A 113 0.33 6.07 13.89
N SER A 114 1.53 6.45 14.36
CA SER A 114 2.02 6.13 15.71
C SER A 114 1.49 7.08 16.79
N ALA A 115 0.97 8.24 16.38
CA ALA A 115 0.41 9.26 17.28
C ALA A 115 -1.11 9.06 17.52
N HIS A 116 -1.76 8.18 16.77
CA HIS A 116 -3.19 7.91 16.89
C HIS A 116 -3.50 6.83 17.93
N SER A 117 -4.77 6.76 18.34
CA SER A 117 -5.29 5.71 19.22
C SER A 117 -5.55 4.41 18.46
N GLU A 118 -5.66 3.31 19.21
CA GLU A 118 -6.02 1.99 18.70
C GLU A 118 -7.31 1.99 17.87
N ASN A 119 -8.31 2.77 18.29
CA ASN A 119 -9.58 2.88 17.55
C ASN A 119 -9.41 3.49 16.15
N TYR A 120 -8.40 4.35 15.95
CA TYR A 120 -8.15 4.98 14.66
C TYR A 120 -7.14 4.20 13.82
N PHE A 121 -6.08 3.70 14.46
CA PHE A 121 -5.10 2.85 13.81
C PHE A 121 -4.75 1.69 14.74
N LEU A 122 -5.37 0.54 14.49
CA LEU A 122 -5.29 -0.65 15.34
C LEU A 122 -3.85 -1.09 15.64
N ARG A 123 -2.94 -0.87 14.68
CA ARG A 123 -1.52 -1.23 14.79
C ARG A 123 -0.63 -0.13 15.36
N HIS A 124 -1.18 0.93 15.98
CA HIS A 124 -0.40 2.11 16.38
C HIS A 124 0.73 1.82 17.37
N TYR A 125 0.55 0.91 18.33
CA TYR A 125 1.62 0.53 19.26
C TYR A 125 2.79 -0.13 18.54
N ILE A 126 2.51 -1.00 17.58
CA ILE A 126 3.53 -1.71 16.78
C ILE A 126 4.22 -0.73 15.83
N ALA A 127 3.45 0.16 15.19
CA ALA A 127 3.99 1.24 14.37
C ALA A 127 4.93 2.14 15.19
N LYS A 128 4.54 2.53 16.41
CA LYS A 128 5.37 3.30 17.32
C LYS A 128 6.66 2.55 17.70
N ALA A 129 6.57 1.26 17.99
CA ALA A 129 7.70 0.44 18.39
C ALA A 129 8.75 0.29 17.28
N PHE A 130 8.32 0.21 16.02
CA PHE A 130 9.19 0.03 14.85
C PHE A 130 9.36 1.30 14.00
N GLY A 131 9.05 2.46 14.56
CA GLY A 131 9.35 3.75 13.95
C GLY A 131 8.51 4.12 12.72
N ILE A 132 7.38 3.45 12.46
CA ILE A 132 6.46 3.79 11.37
C ILE A 132 5.70 5.08 11.70
N LYS A 133 5.63 6.00 10.74
CA LYS A 133 5.02 7.33 10.88
C LYS A 133 3.93 7.56 9.84
N THR A 134 4.29 7.84 8.59
CA THR A 134 3.28 8.16 7.58
C THR A 134 2.69 6.90 6.99
N GLY A 135 1.37 6.87 6.77
CA GLY A 135 0.67 5.79 6.07
C GLY A 135 -0.17 6.29 4.90
N LEU A 136 -0.21 5.54 3.81
CA LEU A 136 -1.10 5.75 2.67
C LEU A 136 -1.78 4.44 2.31
N GLY A 137 -3.12 4.42 2.35
CA GLY A 137 -3.92 3.31 1.84
C GLY A 137 -4.58 3.68 0.52
N VAL A 138 -4.58 2.75 -0.44
CA VAL A 138 -5.14 2.95 -1.80
C VAL A 138 -5.91 1.70 -2.24
N PRO A 139 -7.17 1.83 -2.68
CA PRO A 139 -7.96 0.69 -3.12
C PRO A 139 -7.59 0.25 -4.54
N ILE A 140 -7.58 -1.06 -4.78
CA ILE A 140 -7.64 -1.65 -6.12
C ILE A 140 -9.10 -1.99 -6.40
N LEU A 141 -9.67 -1.35 -7.41
CA LEU A 141 -11.10 -1.46 -7.75
C LEU A 141 -11.32 -2.27 -9.03
N ALA A 142 -12.15 -3.31 -8.97
CA ALA A 142 -12.67 -4.03 -10.13
C ALA A 142 -14.21 -4.01 -10.10
N LYS A 143 -14.86 -3.60 -11.19
CA LYS A 143 -16.34 -3.51 -11.29
C LYS A 143 -16.99 -2.77 -10.09
N ALA A 144 -16.37 -1.67 -9.64
CA ALA A 144 -16.78 -0.87 -8.47
C ALA A 144 -16.75 -1.61 -7.11
N GLN A 145 -15.99 -2.70 -7.03
CA GLN A 145 -15.70 -3.42 -5.79
C GLN A 145 -14.20 -3.37 -5.50
N VAL A 146 -13.85 -3.21 -4.23
CA VAL A 146 -12.46 -3.29 -3.78
C VAL A 146 -12.05 -4.75 -3.77
N ILE A 147 -11.05 -5.12 -4.57
CA ILE A 147 -10.50 -6.49 -4.60
C ILE A 147 -9.23 -6.63 -3.76
N ALA A 148 -8.60 -5.50 -3.42
CA ALA A 148 -7.45 -5.41 -2.53
C ALA A 148 -7.25 -3.96 -2.10
N VAL A 149 -6.56 -3.76 -0.97
CA VAL A 149 -6.10 -2.45 -0.50
C VAL A 149 -4.58 -2.49 -0.41
N LEU A 150 -3.91 -1.63 -1.20
CA LEU A 150 -2.48 -1.38 -1.07
C LEU A 150 -2.25 -0.43 0.09
N VAL A 151 -1.25 -0.72 0.93
CA VAL A 151 -0.88 0.15 2.05
C VAL A 151 0.62 0.36 2.02
N PHE A 152 1.02 1.62 2.11
CA PHE A 152 2.42 2.02 2.09
C PHE A 152 2.74 2.77 3.38
N PHE A 153 3.98 2.63 3.86
CA PHE A 153 4.46 3.31 5.05
C PHE A 153 5.82 3.99 4.87
N ARG A 154 6.03 5.08 5.62
CA ARG A 154 7.34 5.71 5.85
C ARG A 154 7.64 5.84 7.33
N SER A 155 8.92 5.81 7.66
CA SER A 155 9.46 6.01 9.01
C SER A 155 9.58 7.51 9.37
N GLU A 156 9.29 8.39 8.41
CA GLU A 156 9.28 9.83 8.55
C GLU A 156 7.85 10.37 8.45
N ILE A 157 7.61 11.52 9.10
CA ILE A 157 6.37 12.28 8.93
C ILE A 157 6.43 13.00 7.58
N CYS A 158 5.42 12.80 6.75
CA CYS A 158 5.32 13.37 5.42
C CYS A 158 3.92 13.96 5.21
N GLU A 159 3.87 15.24 4.88
CA GLU A 159 2.65 15.90 4.47
C GLU A 159 2.04 15.22 3.25
N GLN A 160 0.71 15.28 3.17
CA GLN A 160 -0.03 14.67 2.07
C GLN A 160 0.44 15.25 0.72
N ASP A 161 0.85 14.36 -0.18
CA ASP A 161 1.23 14.72 -1.54
C ASP A 161 0.19 14.17 -2.54
N PRO A 162 -0.64 15.05 -3.15
CA PRO A 162 -1.62 14.64 -4.15
C PRO A 162 -1.01 13.92 -5.36
N GLN A 163 0.24 14.22 -5.72
CA GLN A 163 0.91 13.60 -6.86
C GLN A 163 1.27 12.15 -6.55
N VAL A 164 1.73 11.87 -5.32
CA VAL A 164 1.96 10.50 -4.84
C VAL A 164 0.65 9.73 -4.87
N ILE A 165 -0.44 10.30 -4.34
CA ILE A 165 -1.76 9.66 -4.36
C ILE A 165 -2.19 9.33 -5.79
N GLU A 166 -2.12 10.29 -6.72
CA GLU A 166 -2.50 10.10 -8.11
C GLU A 166 -1.68 8.98 -8.78
N LEU A 167 -0.37 8.96 -8.50
CA LEU A 167 0.55 7.98 -9.06
C LEU A 167 0.25 6.55 -8.57
N VAL A 168 0.01 6.39 -7.26
CA VAL A 168 -0.34 5.09 -6.67
C VAL A 168 -1.73 4.63 -7.12
N MET A 169 -2.71 5.54 -7.22
CA MET A 169 -4.04 5.24 -7.77
C MET A 169 -3.95 4.75 -9.22
N ALA A 170 -3.08 5.34 -10.04
CA ALA A 170 -2.87 4.89 -11.42
C ALA A 170 -2.27 3.48 -11.48
N ALA A 171 -1.31 3.17 -10.61
CA ALA A 171 -0.77 1.82 -10.47
C ALA A 171 -1.84 0.80 -10.04
N ALA A 172 -2.66 1.15 -9.06
CA ALA A 172 -3.76 0.30 -8.58
C ALA A 172 -4.78 -0.01 -9.70
N ALA A 173 -5.18 1.01 -10.49
CA ALA A 173 -6.08 0.83 -11.62
C ALA A 173 -5.50 -0.11 -12.69
N GLN A 174 -4.20 -0.04 -12.93
CA GLN A 174 -3.52 -0.91 -13.88
C GLN A 174 -3.50 -2.38 -13.45
N VAL A 175 -3.30 -2.65 -12.15
CA VAL A 175 -3.40 -4.00 -11.59
C VAL A 175 -4.82 -4.55 -11.76
N ALA A 176 -5.84 -3.74 -11.50
CA ALA A 176 -7.23 -4.14 -11.65
C ALA A 176 -7.58 -4.58 -13.08
N LEU A 177 -7.14 -3.83 -14.09
CA LEU A 177 -7.42 -4.14 -15.50
C LEU A 177 -6.90 -5.50 -15.95
N LYS A 178 -5.78 -5.95 -15.37
CA LYS A 178 -5.14 -7.22 -15.75
C LYS A 178 -5.74 -8.43 -15.05
N ASN A 179 -6.20 -8.25 -13.81
CA ASN A 179 -6.77 -9.30 -12.98
C ASN A 179 -8.31 -9.29 -12.98
N CYS A 180 -8.93 -8.70 -14.02
CA CYS A 180 -10.34 -8.90 -14.31
C CYS A 180 -10.57 -10.39 -14.61
N PHE A 181 -11.01 -11.14 -13.59
CA PHE A 181 -11.53 -12.50 -13.69
C PHE A 181 -12.79 -12.55 -14.58
#